data_AF-D1BDW8-F1
#
_entry.id   AF-D1BDW8-F1
#
_cell.length_a   1.000
_cell.length_b   1.000
_cell.length_c   1.000
_cell.angle_alpha   90.00
_cell.angle_beta   90.00
_cell.angle_gamma   90.00
#
_symmetry.space_group_name_H-M   'P 1'
#
loop_
_entity.id
_entity.type
_entity.pdbx_description
1 polymer ?
#
loop_
_entity_poly.entity_id
_entity_poly.type
_entity_poly.pdbx_seq_one_letter_code
_entity_poly.pdbx_strand_id
1 'polypeptide(L)'
;MEPVIPSLVLGVIGMNVFAVVLVVARARAFHRPLYKPMLLNIGLSILPVFVLVVGLVATLVSLAASRGDAVDSPMHVLSVVIAVVSALVWLLLLPNASYLITELNLSHRTDDDPTPLWYDIVLVITLAMSGVLNLVVNVLAVQVLYGVMRYPDDDVAGLTQPDTRLVAVAIIMLSAVGVYLGRYLRLNSWDVTHPGSFLRKVRDHFTQQGAVKTFLGFTLVHTVFIALLYLTIGGTIIDLVVAYQQSR
;
A
#
# COMPACT_ATOMS: atom_id res chain seq x y z
N MET A 1 -19.85 -14.25 -16.06
CA MET A 1 -18.55 -14.36 -15.36
C MET A 1 -18.83 -14.30 -13.87
N GLU A 2 -18.26 -15.19 -13.08
CA GLU A 2 -18.25 -15.01 -11.62
C GLU A 2 -17.61 -13.66 -11.28
N PRO A 3 -18.02 -13.02 -10.16
CA PRO A 3 -17.55 -11.69 -9.82
C PRO A 3 -16.04 -11.73 -9.46
N VAL A 4 -15.22 -11.08 -10.30
CA VAL A 4 -13.75 -10.97 -10.17
C VAL A 4 -13.33 -10.26 -8.87
N ILE A 5 -14.17 -9.35 -8.37
CA ILE A 5 -13.90 -8.54 -7.17
C ILE A 5 -13.87 -9.40 -5.89
N PRO A 6 -14.88 -10.27 -5.61
CA PRO A 6 -14.81 -11.27 -4.55
C PRO A 6 -13.54 -12.12 -4.56
N SER A 7 -13.08 -12.58 -5.73
CA SER A 7 -11.86 -13.39 -5.83
C SER A 7 -10.61 -12.59 -5.42
N LEU A 8 -10.50 -11.33 -5.83
CA LEU A 8 -9.38 -10.46 -5.41
C LEU A 8 -9.38 -10.26 -3.89
N VAL A 9 -10.54 -9.91 -3.31
CA VAL A 9 -10.67 -9.65 -1.87
C VAL A 9 -10.35 -10.90 -1.06
N LEU A 10 -10.91 -12.06 -1.46
CA LEU A 10 -10.61 -13.35 -0.83
C LEU A 10 -9.13 -13.71 -0.96
N GLY A 11 -8.52 -13.46 -2.12
CA GLY A 11 -7.09 -13.70 -2.35
C GLY A 11 -6.20 -12.83 -1.45
N VAL A 12 -6.52 -11.54 -1.30
CA VAL A 12 -5.79 -10.61 -0.43
C VAL A 12 -5.92 -11.03 1.04
N ILE A 13 -7.14 -11.28 1.51
CA ILE A 13 -7.38 -11.74 2.89
C ILE A 13 -6.67 -13.06 3.13
N GLY A 14 -6.84 -14.02 2.21
CA GLY A 14 -6.21 -15.34 2.27
C GLY A 14 -4.69 -15.26 2.33
N MET A 15 -4.05 -14.39 1.53
CA MET A 15 -2.61 -14.20 1.55
C MET A 15 -2.12 -13.63 2.89
N ASN A 16 -2.81 -12.62 3.44
CA ASN A 16 -2.46 -12.04 4.74
C ASN A 16 -2.64 -13.06 5.88
N VAL A 17 -3.75 -13.81 5.87
CA VAL A 17 -4.00 -14.88 6.85
C VAL A 17 -2.95 -15.97 6.74
N PHE A 18 -2.63 -16.40 5.52
CA PHE A 18 -1.62 -17.42 5.28
C PHE A 18 -0.23 -16.95 5.73
N ALA A 19 0.13 -15.69 5.50
CA ALA A 19 1.36 -15.10 6.01
C ALA A 19 1.43 -15.20 7.54
N VAL A 20 0.38 -14.81 8.26
CA VAL A 20 0.32 -14.93 9.73
C VAL A 20 0.41 -16.38 10.18
N VAL A 21 -0.32 -17.28 9.52
CA VAL A 21 -0.30 -18.72 9.81
C VAL A 21 1.11 -19.28 9.67
N LEU A 22 1.84 -18.95 8.59
CA LEU A 22 3.20 -19.43 8.41
C LEU A 22 4.17 -18.87 9.47
N VAL A 23 4.06 -17.59 9.84
CA VAL A 23 4.90 -17.01 10.91
C VAL A 23 4.67 -17.74 12.25
N VAL A 24 3.41 -17.99 12.58
CA VAL A 24 3.01 -18.64 13.83
C VAL A 24 3.33 -20.14 13.80
N ALA A 25 3.10 -20.82 12.68
CA ALA A 25 3.39 -22.24 12.50
C ALA A 25 4.89 -22.50 12.53
N ARG A 26 5.72 -21.63 11.95
CA ARG A 26 7.19 -21.70 12.08
C ARG A 26 7.63 -21.75 13.53
N ALA A 27 7.11 -20.85 14.36
CA ALA A 27 7.45 -20.78 15.78
C ALA A 27 7.02 -22.05 16.54
N ARG A 28 5.83 -22.58 16.25
CA ARG A 28 5.30 -23.76 16.94
C ARG A 28 5.91 -25.08 16.48
N ALA A 29 6.02 -25.29 15.16
CA ALA A 29 6.46 -26.55 14.58
C ALA A 29 7.97 -26.80 14.74
N PHE A 30 8.77 -25.73 14.74
CA PHE A 30 10.22 -25.81 14.84
C PHE A 30 10.76 -25.29 16.18
N HIS A 31 9.89 -25.12 17.18
CA HIS A 31 10.22 -24.67 18.54
C HIS A 31 11.08 -23.39 18.58
N ARG A 32 10.81 -22.45 17.68
CA ARG A 32 11.49 -21.16 17.60
C ARG A 32 10.68 -20.07 18.30
N PRO A 33 11.32 -19.02 18.85
CA PRO A 33 10.59 -17.88 19.39
C PRO A 33 9.76 -17.20 18.29
N LEU A 34 8.51 -16.87 18.60
CA LEU A 34 7.65 -16.13 17.69
C LEU A 34 8.23 -14.74 17.44
N TYR A 35 8.55 -14.43 16.18
CA TYR A 35 9.07 -13.13 15.80
C TYR A 35 7.94 -12.10 15.69
N LYS A 36 7.57 -11.52 16.84
CA LYS A 36 6.49 -10.52 16.97
C LYS A 36 6.61 -9.33 16.00
N PRO A 37 7.80 -8.77 15.70
CA PRO A 37 7.92 -7.65 14.76
C PRO A 37 7.37 -7.96 13.37
N MET A 38 7.45 -9.20 12.92
CA MET A 38 6.92 -9.60 11.60
C MET A 38 5.40 -9.66 11.57
N LEU A 39 4.75 -10.08 12.67
CA LEU A 39 3.30 -9.97 12.79
C LEU A 39 2.84 -8.50 12.81
N LEU A 40 3.62 -7.63 13.46
CA LEU A 40 3.37 -6.19 13.42
C LEU A 40 3.51 -5.65 12.00
N ASN A 41 4.55 -6.03 11.25
CA ASN A 41 4.74 -5.60 9.86
C ASN A 41 3.60 -6.06 8.95
N ILE A 42 3.06 -7.27 9.14
CA ILE A 42 1.86 -7.70 8.43
C ILE A 42 0.68 -6.79 8.78
N GLY A 43 0.44 -6.52 10.07
CA GLY A 43 -0.62 -5.59 10.50
C GLY A 43 -0.46 -4.18 9.93
N LEU A 44 0.75 -3.63 9.95
CA LEU A 44 1.09 -2.33 9.37
C LEU A 44 0.89 -2.30 7.85
N SER A 45 1.09 -3.42 7.15
CA SER A 45 0.83 -3.53 5.71
C SER A 45 -0.65 -3.47 5.33
N ILE A 46 -1.54 -3.88 6.25
CA ILE A 46 -3.00 -3.88 6.06
C ILE A 46 -3.61 -2.52 6.42
N LEU A 47 -2.99 -1.81 7.38
CA LEU A 47 -3.49 -0.56 7.93
C LEU A 47 -3.86 0.52 6.88
N PRO A 48 -3.12 0.72 5.77
CA PRO A 48 -3.51 1.68 4.73
C PRO A 48 -4.89 1.35 4.14
N VAL A 49 -5.18 0.07 3.84
CA VAL A 49 -6.49 -0.33 3.30
C VAL A 49 -7.60 0.03 4.30
N PHE A 50 -7.36 -0.23 5.59
CA PHE A 50 -8.34 0.08 6.63
C PHE A 50 -8.61 1.60 6.72
N VAL A 51 -7.56 2.42 6.73
CA VAL A 51 -7.69 3.89 6.74
C VAL A 51 -8.39 4.40 5.50
N LEU A 52 -8.09 3.84 4.32
CA LEU A 52 -8.75 4.20 3.07
C LEU A 52 -10.26 3.92 3.13
N VAL A 53 -10.65 2.72 3.56
CA VAL A 53 -12.07 2.32 3.64
C VAL A 53 -12.82 3.15 4.68
N VAL A 54 -12.26 3.27 5.90
CA VAL A 54 -12.90 4.05 6.98
C VAL A 54 -13.01 5.53 6.59
N GLY A 55 -11.95 6.09 6.03
CA GLY A 55 -11.93 7.48 5.56
C GLY A 55 -12.96 7.73 4.46
N LEU A 56 -13.03 6.83 3.46
CA LEU A 56 -14.02 6.92 2.39
C LEU A 56 -15.45 6.84 2.93
N VAL A 57 -15.75 5.88 3.81
CA VAL A 57 -17.08 5.75 4.43
C VAL A 57 -17.43 7.00 5.24
N ALA A 58 -16.50 7.51 6.05
CA ALA A 58 -16.72 8.73 6.84
C ALA A 58 -16.98 9.94 5.96
N THR A 59 -16.23 10.12 4.87
CA THR A 59 -16.45 11.19 3.88
C THR A 59 -17.83 11.04 3.23
N LEU A 60 -18.20 9.84 2.78
CA LEU A 60 -19.50 9.59 2.13
C LEU A 60 -20.68 9.82 3.08
N VAL A 61 -20.56 9.41 4.34
CA VAL A 61 -21.59 9.67 5.38
C VAL A 61 -21.72 11.17 5.64
N SER A 62 -20.60 11.89 5.77
CA SER A 62 -20.60 13.34 5.95
C SER A 62 -21.21 14.08 4.75
N LEU A 63 -20.90 13.65 3.52
CA LEU A 63 -21.48 14.20 2.29
C LEU A 63 -22.97 13.88 2.17
N ALA A 64 -23.40 12.70 2.58
CA ALA A 64 -24.82 12.35 2.61
C ALA A 64 -25.60 13.22 3.61
N ALA A 65 -24.98 13.53 4.75
CA ALA A 65 -25.54 14.42 5.77
C ALA A 65 -25.57 15.89 5.34
N SER A 66 -24.70 16.33 4.43
CA SER A 66 -24.68 17.69 3.87
C SER A 66 -25.58 17.87 2.64
N ARG A 67 -26.33 16.84 2.23
CA ARG A 67 -27.19 16.91 1.04
C ARG A 67 -28.26 17.99 1.20
N GLY A 68 -28.26 18.97 0.30
CA GLY A 68 -29.21 20.09 0.29
C GLY A 68 -28.70 21.35 0.98
N ASP A 69 -27.56 21.27 1.68
CA ASP A 69 -26.89 22.45 2.20
C ASP A 69 -26.13 23.20 1.09
N ALA A 70 -25.86 24.49 1.32
CA ALA A 70 -24.91 25.24 0.52
C ALA A 70 -23.51 24.58 0.58
N VAL A 71 -22.71 24.77 -0.48
CA VAL A 71 -21.35 24.22 -0.59
C VAL A 71 -20.44 24.69 0.56
N ASP A 72 -20.67 25.90 1.06
CA ASP A 72 -19.91 26.49 2.18
C ASP A 72 -20.46 26.06 3.55
N SER A 73 -21.40 25.12 3.62
CA SER A 73 -21.93 24.67 4.90
C SER A 73 -20.85 23.99 5.74
N PRO A 74 -20.91 24.13 7.09
CA PRO A 74 -19.95 23.48 7.98
C PRO A 74 -19.84 21.96 7.74
N MET A 75 -20.93 21.32 7.32
CA MET A 75 -20.97 19.88 7.05
C MET A 75 -20.23 19.50 5.76
N HIS A 76 -20.33 20.32 4.71
CA HIS A 76 -19.52 20.13 3.50
C HIS A 76 -18.02 20.34 3.79
N VAL A 77 -17.67 21.40 4.52
CA VAL A 77 -16.28 21.66 4.92
C VAL A 77 -15.72 20.48 5.74
N LEU A 78 -16.50 19.95 6.68
CA LEU A 78 -16.12 18.77 7.46
C LEU A 78 -15.83 17.56 6.57
N SER A 79 -16.67 17.30 5.56
CA SER A 79 -16.47 16.18 4.64
C SER A 79 -15.15 16.26 3.86
N VAL A 80 -14.79 17.48 3.42
CA VAL A 80 -13.52 17.76 2.72
C VAL A 80 -12.36 17.58 3.68
N VAL A 81 -12.45 18.09 4.91
CA VAL A 81 -11.41 17.92 5.93
C VAL A 81 -11.20 16.43 6.22
N ILE A 82 -12.26 15.64 6.41
CA ILE A 82 -12.18 14.19 6.62
C ILE A 82 -11.48 13.51 5.43
N ALA A 83 -11.85 13.86 4.20
CA ALA A 83 -11.26 13.28 3.00
C ALA A 83 -9.75 13.59 2.90
N VAL A 84 -9.37 14.86 3.08
CA VAL A 84 -7.97 15.31 3.01
C VAL A 84 -7.14 14.67 4.11
N VAL A 85 -7.61 14.69 5.36
CA VAL A 85 -6.88 14.11 6.49
C VAL A 85 -6.73 12.60 6.30
N SER A 86 -7.78 11.90 5.90
CA SER A 86 -7.72 10.45 5.65
C SER A 86 -6.76 10.12 4.51
N ALA A 87 -6.75 10.90 3.43
CA ALA A 87 -5.83 10.71 2.31
C ALA A 87 -4.37 10.95 2.71
N LEU A 88 -4.09 11.97 3.53
CA LEU A 88 -2.74 12.23 4.05
C LEU A 88 -2.25 11.12 4.97
N VAL A 89 -3.09 10.69 5.93
CA VAL A 89 -2.77 9.57 6.84
C VAL A 89 -2.58 8.28 6.05
N TRP A 90 -3.45 8.00 5.08
CA TRP A 90 -3.32 6.86 4.18
C TRP A 90 -2.00 6.88 3.41
N LEU A 91 -1.64 8.01 2.79
CA LEU A 91 -0.42 8.14 2.00
C LEU A 91 0.84 7.94 2.86
N LEU A 92 0.83 8.40 4.11
CA LEU A 92 1.93 8.19 5.06
C LEU A 92 2.06 6.72 5.48
N LEU A 93 0.95 5.98 5.53
CA LEU A 93 0.93 4.58 5.91
C LEU A 93 1.20 3.64 4.74
N LEU A 94 0.88 4.05 3.51
CA LEU A 94 1.02 3.26 2.29
C LEU A 94 2.39 2.59 2.11
N PRO A 95 3.53 3.26 2.43
CA PRO A 95 4.85 2.64 2.34
C PRO A 95 4.98 1.35 3.15
N ASN A 96 4.21 1.13 4.21
CA ASN A 96 4.25 -0.10 5.00
C ASN A 96 3.82 -1.34 4.19
N ALA A 97 2.91 -1.18 3.22
CA ALA A 97 2.50 -2.26 2.33
C ALA A 97 3.66 -2.68 1.40
N SER A 98 4.29 -1.70 0.74
CA SER A 98 5.47 -1.92 -0.11
C SER A 98 6.71 -2.32 0.68
N TYR A 99 6.85 -1.88 1.94
CA TYR A 99 8.00 -2.20 2.78
C TYR A 99 8.10 -3.70 3.02
N LEU A 100 6.97 -4.38 3.21
CA LEU A 100 6.90 -5.83 3.41
C LEU A 100 7.50 -6.63 2.24
N ILE A 101 7.48 -6.08 1.02
CA ILE A 101 8.13 -6.67 -0.17
C ILE A 101 9.65 -6.79 0.02
N THR A 102 10.24 -5.83 0.72
CA THR A 102 11.69 -5.73 0.93
C THR A 102 12.15 -6.38 2.23
N GLU A 103 11.22 -6.82 3.08
CA GLU A 103 11.52 -7.41 4.38
C GLU A 103 11.97 -8.86 4.20
N LEU A 104 13.25 -9.04 3.86
CA LEU A 104 13.87 -10.35 3.78
C LEU A 104 14.08 -10.89 5.19
N ASN A 105 13.14 -11.71 5.66
CA ASN A 105 13.25 -12.43 6.94
C ASN A 105 14.33 -13.56 6.95
N LEU A 106 15.25 -13.57 5.98
CA LEU A 106 16.29 -14.60 5.86
C LEU A 106 17.59 -14.24 6.61
N SER A 107 17.67 -13.07 7.24
CA SER A 107 18.88 -12.62 7.93
C SER A 107 19.21 -13.36 9.23
N HIS A 108 18.37 -14.30 9.68
CA HIS A 108 18.54 -14.99 10.96
C HIS A 108 18.68 -16.52 10.85
N ARG A 109 18.73 -17.07 9.63
CA ARG A 109 18.95 -18.51 9.44
C ARG A 109 20.40 -18.84 9.78
N THR A 110 20.60 -19.68 10.78
CA THR A 110 21.90 -20.27 11.14
C THR A 110 22.02 -21.65 10.50
N ASP A 111 23.24 -22.18 10.34
CA ASP A 111 23.46 -23.53 9.77
C ASP A 111 22.71 -24.62 10.56
N ASP A 112 22.52 -24.41 11.87
CA ASP A 112 21.76 -25.30 12.76
C ASP A 112 20.25 -24.99 12.83
N ASP A 113 19.66 -24.19 11.92
CA ASP A 113 18.22 -23.91 11.97
C ASP A 113 17.42 -25.18 11.61
N PRO A 114 16.59 -25.71 12.54
CA PRO A 114 15.81 -26.92 12.30
C PRO A 114 14.67 -26.70 11.30
N THR A 115 14.35 -25.44 10.96
CA THR A 115 13.35 -25.11 9.95
C THR A 115 13.87 -25.54 8.57
N PRO A 116 13.10 -26.30 7.78
CA PRO A 116 13.47 -26.62 6.40
C PRO A 116 13.59 -25.37 5.53
N LEU A 117 14.61 -25.29 4.68
CA LEU A 117 14.85 -24.12 3.82
C LEU A 117 13.64 -23.79 2.91
N TRP A 118 12.96 -24.81 2.38
CA TRP A 118 11.77 -24.62 1.54
C TRP A 118 10.65 -23.88 2.27
N TYR A 119 10.53 -24.07 3.59
CA TYR A 119 9.51 -23.43 4.40
C TYR A 119 9.79 -21.93 4.51
N ASP A 120 11.04 -21.56 4.81
CA ASP A 120 11.45 -20.15 4.88
C ASP A 120 11.29 -19.45 3.53
N ILE A 121 11.58 -20.14 2.41
CA ILE A 121 11.36 -19.60 1.05
C ILE A 121 9.89 -19.30 0.82
N VAL A 122 8.99 -20.25 1.10
CA VAL A 122 7.53 -20.06 0.93
C VAL A 122 7.06 -18.92 1.82
N LEU A 123 7.49 -18.87 3.08
CA LEU A 123 7.14 -17.81 4.03
C LEU A 123 7.55 -16.41 3.52
N VAL A 124 8.77 -16.27 2.99
CA VAL A 124 9.26 -14.98 2.46
C VAL A 124 8.49 -14.56 1.21
N ILE A 125 8.21 -15.49 0.30
CA ILE A 125 7.40 -15.21 -0.90
C ILE A 125 5.98 -14.82 -0.50
N THR A 126 5.37 -15.54 0.45
CA THR A 126 4.04 -15.23 0.97
C THR A 126 3.99 -13.84 1.62
N LEU A 127 4.99 -13.46 2.43
CA LEU A 127 5.07 -12.11 2.97
C LEU A 127 5.16 -11.05 1.87
N ALA A 128 6.08 -11.24 0.92
CA ALA A 128 6.30 -10.28 -0.16
C ALA A 128 5.01 -10.12 -0.98
N MET A 129 4.36 -11.23 -1.33
CA MET A 129 3.08 -11.22 -2.05
C MET A 129 1.95 -10.60 -1.24
N SER A 130 1.91 -10.78 0.08
CA SER A 130 0.96 -10.08 0.95
C SER A 130 1.12 -8.56 0.85
N GLY A 131 2.37 -8.07 0.88
CA GLY A 131 2.68 -6.65 0.70
C GLY A 131 2.30 -6.13 -0.67
N VAL A 132 2.64 -6.88 -1.73
CA VAL A 132 2.26 -6.56 -3.13
C VAL A 132 0.75 -6.44 -3.26
N LEU A 133 -0.01 -7.43 -2.80
CA LEU A 133 -1.47 -7.44 -2.94
C LEU A 133 -2.12 -6.30 -2.15
N ASN A 134 -1.67 -6.04 -0.93
CA ASN A 134 -2.16 -4.90 -0.13
C ASN A 134 -1.88 -3.57 -0.85
N LEU A 135 -0.68 -3.40 -1.42
CA LEU A 135 -0.34 -2.19 -2.17
C LEU A 135 -1.19 -2.04 -3.44
N VAL A 136 -1.34 -3.10 -4.23
CA VAL A 136 -2.14 -3.08 -5.47
C VAL A 136 -3.59 -2.71 -5.17
N VAL A 137 -4.21 -3.28 -4.12
CA VAL A 137 -5.58 -2.93 -3.73
C VAL A 137 -5.70 -1.45 -3.36
N ASN A 138 -4.74 -0.90 -2.62
CA ASN A 138 -4.72 0.52 -2.28
C ASN A 138 -4.62 1.42 -3.52
N VAL A 139 -3.68 1.14 -4.42
CA VAL A 139 -3.48 1.92 -5.65
C VAL A 139 -4.72 1.81 -6.55
N LEU A 140 -5.25 0.60 -6.72
CA LEU A 140 -6.44 0.35 -7.55
C LEU A 140 -7.66 1.08 -7.00
N ALA A 141 -7.88 1.04 -5.69
CA ALA A 141 -9.01 1.73 -5.06
C ALA A 141 -8.95 3.24 -5.27
N VAL A 142 -7.76 3.86 -5.14
CA VAL A 142 -7.60 5.30 -5.39
C VAL A 142 -7.71 5.64 -6.88
N GLN A 143 -7.15 4.80 -7.78
CA GLN A 143 -7.30 5.00 -9.22
C GLN A 143 -8.79 4.98 -9.63
N VAL A 144 -9.55 4.01 -9.10
CA VAL A 144 -10.99 3.90 -9.35
C VAL A 144 -11.74 5.10 -8.78
N LEU A 145 -11.44 5.48 -7.53
CA LEU A 145 -12.06 6.65 -6.90
C LEU A 145 -11.82 7.93 -7.70
N TYR A 146 -10.57 8.16 -8.13
CA TYR A 146 -10.20 9.30 -8.94
C TYR A 146 -10.93 9.30 -10.29
N GLY A 147 -10.93 8.17 -11.01
CA GLY A 147 -11.58 8.06 -12.31
C GLY A 147 -13.08 8.35 -12.24
N VAL A 148 -13.78 7.74 -11.28
CA VAL A 148 -15.23 7.95 -11.08
C VAL A 148 -15.56 9.39 -10.68
N MET A 149 -14.72 10.03 -9.85
CA MET A 149 -14.95 11.43 -9.44
C MET A 149 -14.61 12.43 -10.54
N ARG A 150 -13.56 12.18 -11.31
CA ARG A 150 -13.06 13.12 -12.32
C ARG A 150 -13.85 13.03 -13.63
N TYR A 151 -14.38 11.86 -13.92
CA TYR A 151 -15.10 11.52 -15.15
C TYR A 151 -16.45 10.86 -14.83
N PRO A 152 -17.38 11.57 -14.16
CA PRO A 152 -18.65 10.99 -13.73
C PRO A 152 -19.55 10.57 -14.90
N ASP A 153 -19.39 11.20 -16.07
CA ASP A 153 -20.19 10.95 -17.27
C ASP A 153 -19.59 9.85 -18.19
N ASP A 154 -18.31 9.49 -18.00
CA ASP A 154 -17.59 8.54 -18.86
C ASP A 154 -17.67 7.09 -18.36
N ASP A 155 -18.53 6.81 -17.38
CA ASP A 155 -18.72 5.48 -16.79
C ASP A 155 -17.36 4.82 -16.40
N VAL A 156 -17.08 3.56 -16.76
CA VAL A 156 -15.76 2.95 -16.50
C VAL A 156 -14.65 3.40 -17.46
N ALA A 157 -14.97 4.11 -18.54
CA ALA A 157 -13.95 4.58 -19.50
C ALA A 157 -13.01 5.61 -18.85
N GLY A 158 -13.52 6.35 -17.85
CA GLY A 158 -12.72 7.23 -16.99
C GLY A 158 -11.51 6.53 -16.35
N LEU A 159 -11.58 5.22 -16.08
CA LEU A 159 -10.50 4.44 -15.48
C LEU A 159 -9.26 4.30 -16.39
N THR A 160 -9.47 4.46 -17.69
CA THR A 160 -8.42 4.31 -18.72
C THR A 160 -7.77 5.63 -19.13
N GLN A 161 -8.28 6.76 -18.62
CA GLN A 161 -7.78 8.08 -18.96
C GLN A 161 -6.31 8.27 -18.51
N PRO A 162 -5.50 9.02 -19.27
CA PRO A 162 -4.07 9.16 -18.98
C PRO A 162 -3.75 9.73 -17.60
N ASP A 163 -4.55 10.68 -17.13
CA ASP A 163 -4.43 11.30 -15.80
C ASP A 163 -4.76 10.31 -14.68
N THR A 164 -5.79 9.49 -14.86
CA THR A 164 -6.18 8.42 -13.92
C THR A 164 -5.06 7.39 -13.79
N ARG A 165 -4.39 7.03 -14.89
CA ARG A 165 -3.18 6.18 -14.87
C ARG A 165 -1.99 6.89 -14.21
N LEU A 166 -1.83 8.19 -14.44
CA LEU A 166 -0.77 8.99 -13.83
C LEU A 166 -0.89 9.01 -12.30
N VAL A 167 -2.11 9.09 -11.76
CA VAL A 167 -2.37 9.00 -10.32
C VAL A 167 -1.84 7.69 -9.74
N ALA A 168 -2.10 6.55 -10.39
CA ALA A 168 -1.57 5.27 -9.95
C ALA A 168 -0.03 5.24 -9.96
N VAL A 169 0.59 5.74 -11.03
CA VAL A 169 2.06 5.84 -11.14
C VAL A 169 2.65 6.73 -10.05
N ALA A 170 2.03 7.88 -9.78
CA ALA A 170 2.47 8.81 -8.74
C ALA A 170 2.40 8.17 -7.35
N ILE A 171 1.30 7.47 -7.03
CA ILE A 171 1.14 6.75 -5.77
C ILE A 171 2.21 5.65 -5.62
N ILE A 172 2.47 4.87 -6.67
CA ILE A 172 3.49 3.82 -6.68
C ILE A 172 4.88 4.43 -6.43
N MET A 173 5.20 5.53 -7.11
CA MET A 173 6.47 6.23 -6.93
C MET A 173 6.62 6.78 -5.50
N LEU A 174 5.57 7.40 -4.94
CA LEU A 174 5.56 7.92 -3.57
C LEU A 174 5.72 6.79 -2.54
N SER A 175 5.09 5.64 -2.79
CA SER A 175 5.27 4.42 -1.98
C SER A 175 6.73 3.94 -2.00
N ALA A 176 7.37 3.88 -3.18
CA ALA A 176 8.79 3.52 -3.31
C ALA A 176 9.72 4.50 -2.58
N VAL A 177 9.45 5.81 -2.68
CA VAL A 177 10.16 6.85 -1.92
C VAL A 177 10.00 6.61 -0.41
N GLY A 178 8.77 6.34 0.05
CA GLY A 178 8.50 6.05 1.46
C GLY A 178 9.27 4.83 1.98
N VAL A 179 9.38 3.76 1.19
CA VAL A 179 10.19 2.58 1.54
C VAL A 179 11.66 2.95 1.68
N TYR A 180 12.20 3.74 0.74
CA TYR A 180 13.58 4.22 0.83
C TYR A 180 13.81 5.00 2.12
N LEU A 181 12.93 5.98 2.41
CA LEU A 181 13.06 6.79 3.62
C LEU A 181 12.98 5.92 4.88
N GLY A 182 12.06 4.95 4.94
CA GLY A 182 11.95 4.02 6.07
C GLY A 182 13.21 3.18 6.27
N ARG A 183 13.77 2.61 5.19
CA ARG A 183 14.93 1.71 5.27
C ARG A 183 16.25 2.40 5.51
N TYR A 184 16.49 3.53 4.84
CA TYR A 184 17.78 4.20 4.85
C TYR A 184 17.87 5.28 5.93
N LEU A 185 16.81 6.05 6.16
CA LEU A 185 16.83 7.09 7.20
C LEU A 185 16.44 6.55 8.59
N ARG A 186 15.71 5.41 8.68
CA ARG A 186 15.27 4.81 9.95
C ARG A 186 14.71 5.87 10.92
N LEU A 187 13.63 6.51 10.49
CA LEU A 187 12.98 7.58 11.24
C LEU A 187 12.32 7.01 12.50
N ASN A 188 12.56 7.66 13.64
CA ASN A 188 11.92 7.29 14.91
C ASN A 188 10.67 8.14 15.14
N SER A 189 9.76 7.69 16.00
CA SER A 189 8.53 8.42 16.37
C SER A 189 8.81 9.84 16.89
N TRP A 190 9.99 10.07 17.47
CA TRP A 190 10.45 11.38 17.97
C TRP A 190 10.88 12.35 16.86
N ASP A 191 11.28 11.84 15.68
CA ASP A 191 11.67 12.68 14.55
C ASP A 191 10.45 13.41 13.96
N VAL A 192 9.27 12.80 14.05
CA VAL A 192 8.00 13.38 13.56
C VAL A 192 7.50 14.51 14.45
N THR A 193 7.75 14.43 15.77
CA THR A 193 7.35 15.49 16.72
C THR A 193 8.30 16.69 16.72
N HIS A 194 9.44 16.60 16.02
CA HIS A 194 10.45 17.65 15.90
C HIS A 194 10.83 17.89 14.44
N PRO A 195 10.06 18.68 13.66
CA PRO A 195 10.27 18.85 12.22
C PRO A 195 11.67 19.36 11.86
N GLY A 196 12.31 20.13 12.74
CA GLY A 196 13.69 20.60 12.55
C GLY A 196 14.75 19.48 12.65
N SER A 197 14.56 18.45 13.49
CA SER A 197 15.48 17.31 13.55
C SER A 197 15.27 16.39 12.35
N PHE A 198 14.00 16.19 11.93
CA PHE A 198 13.66 15.45 10.73
C PHE A 198 14.34 16.04 9.48
N LEU A 199 14.15 17.34 9.22
CA LEU A 199 14.75 17.99 8.05
C LEU A 199 16.28 17.92 8.06
N ARG A 200 16.89 18.03 9.24
CA ARG A 200 18.34 17.91 9.39
C ARG A 200 18.82 16.51 9.06
N LYS A 201 18.13 15.47 9.55
CA LYS A 201 18.44 14.07 9.27
C LYS A 201 18.29 13.73 7.78
N VAL A 202 17.25 14.25 7.12
CA VAL A 202 17.07 14.11 5.67
C VAL A 202 18.22 14.79 4.92
N ARG A 203 18.54 16.05 5.26
CA ARG A 203 19.63 16.79 4.63
C ARG A 203 20.97 16.06 4.81
N ASP A 204 21.28 15.67 6.04
CA ASP A 204 22.56 15.03 6.39
C ASP A 204 22.70 13.63 5.75
N HIS A 205 21.60 12.97 5.40
CA HIS A 205 21.61 11.76 4.58
C HIS A 205 22.00 12.07 3.13
N PHE A 206 21.35 13.07 2.52
CA PHE A 206 21.58 13.41 1.11
C PHE A 206 22.89 14.15 0.83
N THR A 207 23.58 14.66 1.85
CA THR A 207 24.95 15.18 1.72
C THR A 207 26.02 14.09 1.65
N GLN A 208 25.70 12.84 2.04
CA GLN A 208 26.64 11.73 1.95
C GLN A 208 26.91 11.36 0.48
N GLN A 209 28.16 11.03 0.19
CA GLN A 209 28.55 10.64 -1.17
C GLN A 209 27.78 9.40 -1.63
N GLY A 210 27.15 9.49 -2.80
CA GLY A 210 26.38 8.40 -3.38
C GLY A 210 24.93 8.26 -2.87
N ALA A 211 24.53 8.96 -1.81
CA ALA A 211 23.16 8.85 -1.27
C ALA A 211 22.07 9.19 -2.30
N VAL A 212 22.25 10.28 -3.05
CA VAL A 212 21.32 10.67 -4.14
C VAL A 212 21.26 9.60 -5.23
N LYS A 213 22.40 9.01 -5.62
CA LYS A 213 22.42 7.95 -6.63
C LYS A 213 21.68 6.70 -6.14
N THR A 214 21.90 6.30 -4.89
CA THR A 214 21.20 5.18 -4.26
C THR A 214 19.70 5.46 -4.14
N PHE A 215 19.31 6.68 -3.78
CA PHE A 215 17.91 7.09 -3.71
C PHE A 215 17.21 6.99 -5.07
N LEU A 216 17.81 7.59 -6.10
CA LEU A 216 17.25 7.56 -7.46
C LEU A 216 17.20 6.13 -8.01
N GLY A 217 18.28 5.36 -7.85
CA GLY A 217 18.35 3.98 -8.30
C GLY A 217 17.35 3.08 -7.59
N PHE A 218 17.26 3.16 -6.26
CA PHE A 218 16.28 2.40 -5.48
C PHE A 218 14.86 2.78 -5.89
N THR A 219 14.54 4.09 -5.89
CA THR A 219 13.18 4.57 -6.19
C THR A 219 12.77 4.16 -7.60
N LEU A 220 13.64 4.32 -8.60
CA LEU A 220 13.35 3.91 -9.98
C LEU A 220 13.11 2.41 -10.09
N VAL A 221 14.02 1.58 -9.59
CA VAL A 221 13.92 0.12 -9.70
C VAL A 221 12.67 -0.39 -8.97
N HIS A 222 12.40 0.11 -7.75
CA HIS A 222 11.21 -0.27 -7.00
C HIS A 222 9.91 0.21 -7.66
N THR A 223 9.90 1.43 -8.19
CA THR A 223 8.73 1.98 -8.91
C THR A 223 8.43 1.13 -10.14
N VAL A 224 9.43 0.79 -10.97
CA VAL A 224 9.23 -0.06 -12.14
C VAL A 224 8.76 -1.45 -11.73
N PHE A 225 9.38 -2.06 -10.71
CA PHE A 225 8.97 -3.37 -10.22
C PHE A 225 7.50 -3.39 -9.76
N ILE A 226 7.09 -2.43 -8.93
CA ILE A 226 5.72 -2.32 -8.44
C ILE A 226 4.76 -1.96 -9.59
N ALA A 227 5.16 -1.08 -10.51
CA ALA A 227 4.33 -0.72 -11.67
C ALA A 227 4.03 -1.94 -12.55
N LEU A 228 5.01 -2.82 -12.79
CA LEU A 228 4.78 -4.06 -13.54
C LEU A 228 3.82 -5.01 -12.83
N LEU A 229 3.94 -5.15 -11.50
CA LEU A 229 2.99 -5.93 -10.70
C LEU A 229 1.59 -5.32 -10.74
N TYR A 230 1.50 -3.99 -10.65
CA TYR A 230 0.24 -3.26 -10.72
C TYR A 230 -0.42 -3.40 -12.09
N LEU A 231 0.33 -3.27 -13.19
CA LEU A 231 -0.18 -3.50 -14.54
C LEU A 231 -0.73 -4.92 -14.70
N THR A 232 -0.01 -5.92 -14.18
CA THR A 232 -0.40 -7.33 -14.26
C THR A 232 -1.69 -7.62 -13.49
N ILE A 233 -1.89 -7.02 -12.32
CA ILE A 233 -3.04 -7.30 -11.46
C ILE A 233 -4.12 -6.22 -11.63
N GLY A 234 -3.84 -4.99 -11.23
CA GLY A 234 -4.77 -3.86 -11.28
C GLY A 234 -5.13 -3.44 -12.71
N GLY A 235 -4.15 -3.38 -13.61
CA GLY A 235 -4.38 -3.07 -15.03
C GLY A 235 -5.32 -4.09 -15.68
N THR A 236 -5.03 -5.38 -15.53
CA THR A 236 -5.91 -6.46 -16.02
C THR A 236 -7.33 -6.36 -15.46
N ILE A 237 -7.51 -6.02 -14.18
CA ILE A 237 -8.85 -5.85 -13.59
C ILE A 237 -9.58 -4.68 -14.24
N ILE A 238 -8.92 -3.53 -14.43
CA ILE A 238 -9.51 -2.37 -15.10
C ILE A 238 -9.93 -2.75 -16.53
N ASP A 239 -9.04 -3.39 -17.29
CA ASP A 239 -9.32 -3.80 -18.67
C ASP A 239 -10.52 -4.77 -18.76
N LEU A 240 -10.61 -5.72 -17.82
CA LEU A 240 -11.75 -6.65 -17.72
C LEU A 240 -13.07 -5.93 -17.40
N VAL A 241 -13.04 -4.96 -16.49
CA VAL A 241 -14.23 -4.16 -16.12
C VAL A 241 -14.69 -3.32 -17.31
N VAL A 242 -13.75 -2.68 -18.01
CA VAL A 242 -14.02 -1.87 -19.22
C VAL A 242 -14.60 -2.74 -20.34
N ALA A 243 -13.96 -3.87 -20.64
CA ALA A 243 -14.45 -4.80 -21.66
C ALA A 243 -15.85 -5.34 -21.33
N TYR A 244 -16.12 -5.64 -20.05
CA TYR A 244 -17.44 -6.10 -19.63
C TYR A 244 -18.52 -5.06 -19.88
N GLN A 245 -18.27 -3.80 -19.56
CA GLN A 245 -19.26 -2.74 -19.78
C GLN A 245 -19.52 -2.47 -21.25
N GLN A 246 -18.49 -2.50 -22.10
CA GLN A 246 -18.64 -2.34 -23.54
C GLN A 246 -19.40 -3.50 -24.22
N SER A 247 -19.46 -4.66 -23.57
CA SER A 247 -20.17 -5.85 -24.08
C SER A 247 -21.67 -5.89 -23.74
N ARG A 248 -22.15 -4.98 -22.89
CA ARG A 248 -23.57 -4.81 -22.54
C ARG A 248 -24.23 -3.76 -23.43
#